data_AF-A0A076MTI0-F1
#
_entry.id   AF-A0A076MTI0-F1
#
_cell.length_a   1.000
_cell.length_b   1.000
_cell.length_c   1.000
_cell.angle_alpha   90.00
_cell.angle_beta   90.00
_cell.angle_gamma   90.00
#
_symmetry.space_group_name_H-M   'P 1'
#
loop_
_entity.id
_entity.type
_entity.pdbx_description
1 polymer ?
#
loop_
_entity_poly.entity_id
_entity_poly.type
_entity_poly.pdbx_seq_one_letter_code
_entity_poly.pdbx_strand_id
1 'polypeptide(L)' 'MNAKKIAGLVGIALVLFFVIAQPGNAANLVSNIVDFLRESAEAVITFVSNVFTS' A
#
# COMPACT_ATOMS: atom_id res chain seq x y z
N MET A 1 11.17 19.64 23.78
CA MET A 1 10.70 18.65 22.78
C MET A 1 11.91 17.91 22.22
N ASN A 2 11.84 16.58 22.04
CA ASN A 2 12.93 15.78 21.48
C ASN A 2 12.83 15.76 19.95
N ALA A 3 13.94 15.97 19.23
CA ALA A 3 13.99 16.01 17.76
C ALA A 3 13.32 14.79 17.09
N LYS A 4 13.47 13.59 17.68
CA LYS A 4 12.81 12.37 17.17
C LYS A 4 11.28 12.47 17.18
N LYS A 5 10.70 13.07 18.24
CA LYS A 5 9.24 13.27 18.34
C LYS A 5 8.75 14.34 17.37
N ILE A 6 9.53 15.39 17.14
CA ILE A 6 9.20 16.44 16.17
C ILE A 6 9.24 15.87 14.76
N ALA A 7 10.30 15.16 14.39
CA ALA A 7 10.43 14.53 13.09
C ALA A 7 9.28 13.54 12.83
N GLY A 8 8.90 12.73 13.83
CA GLY A 8 7.75 11.84 13.74
C GLY A 8 6.43 12.60 13.52
N LEU A 9 6.19 13.67 14.28
CA LEU A 9 4.98 14.48 14.14
C LEU A 9 4.92 15.17 12.76
N VAL A 10 6.03 15.73 12.29
CA VAL A 10 6.12 16.34 10.96
C VAL A 10 5.89 15.31 9.86
N GLY A 11 6.48 14.11 9.98
CA GLY A 11 6.24 13.03 9.03
C GLY A 11 4.76 12.64 8.95
N ILE A 12 4.10 12.46 10.10
CA ILE A 12 2.67 12.16 10.15
C ILE A 12 1.84 13.30 9.54
N ALA A 13 2.17 14.55 9.88
CA ALA A 13 1.47 15.72 9.34
C ALA A 13 1.61 15.83 7.82
N LEU A 14 2.78 15.51 7.26
CA LEU A 14 3.02 15.49 5.82
C LEU A 14 2.22 14.39 5.11
N VAL A 15 2.14 13.20 5.70
CA VAL A 15 1.31 12.11 5.16
C VAL A 15 -0.17 12.51 5.18
N LEU A 16 -0.67 13.05 6.30
CA LEU A 16 -2.06 13.52 6.39
C LEU A 16 -2.34 14.65 5.41
N PHE A 17 -1.43 15.62 5.28
CA PHE A 17 -1.53 16.69 4.30
C PHE A 17 -1.60 16.14 2.88
N PHE A 18 -0.74 15.19 2.52
CA PHE A 18 -0.74 14.55 1.21
C PHE A 18 -2.08 13.85 0.90
N VAL A 19 -2.60 13.08 1.87
CA VAL A 19 -3.88 12.37 1.71
C VAL A 19 -5.06 13.35 1.56
N ILE A 20 -5.06 14.44 2.31
CA ILE A 20 -6.16 15.44 2.27
C ILE A 20 -6.06 16.33 1.04
N ALA A 21 -4.86 16.80 0.68
CA ALA A 21 -4.64 17.71 -0.43
C ALA A 21 -4.72 17.00 -1.80
N GLN A 22 -4.37 15.72 -1.86
CA GLN A 22 -4.37 14.90 -3.09
C GLN A 22 -5.03 13.53 -2.86
N PRO A 23 -6.34 13.49 -2.56
CA PRO A 23 -7.03 12.25 -2.19
C PRO A 23 -7.03 11.22 -3.32
N GLY A 24 -7.11 11.67 -4.58
CA GLY A 24 -7.06 10.78 -5.74
C GLY A 24 -5.71 10.05 -5.88
N ASN A 25 -4.60 10.76 -5.67
CA ASN A 25 -3.27 10.16 -5.79
C ASN A 25 -2.99 9.19 -4.63
N ALA A 26 -3.46 9.52 -3.43
CA ALA A 26 -3.41 8.62 -2.28
C ALA A 26 -4.25 7.34 -2.50
N ALA A 27 -5.45 7.47 -3.07
CA ALA A 27 -6.31 6.33 -3.40
C ALA A 27 -5.67 5.43 -4.46
N ASN A 28 -5.07 6.00 -5.50
CA ASN A 28 -4.36 5.25 -6.54
C ASN A 28 -3.18 4.46 -5.96
N LEU A 29 -2.42 5.05 -5.03
CA LEU A 29 -1.32 4.37 -4.34
C LEU A 29 -1.80 3.11 -3.60
N VAL A 30 -2.89 3.21 -2.84
CA VAL A 30 -3.46 2.07 -2.12
C VAL A 30 -4.06 1.05 -3.09
N SER A 31 -4.78 1.49 -4.13
CA SER A 31 -5.33 0.61 -5.16
C SER A 31 -4.24 -0.21 -5.82
N ASN A 32 -3.16 0.44 -6.27
CA ASN A 32 -2.03 -0.25 -6.92
C ASN A 32 -1.40 -1.32 -6.01
N ILE A 33 -1.29 -1.06 -4.71
CA ILE A 33 -0.80 -2.05 -3.74
C ILE A 33 -1.78 -3.22 -3.65
N VAL A 34 -3.07 -2.96 -3.53
CA VAL A 34 -4.10 -4.00 -3.43
C VAL A 34 -4.16 -4.84 -4.71
N ASP A 35 -4.10 -4.20 -5.88
CA ASP A 35 -4.12 -4.85 -7.18
C ASP A 35 -2.90 -5.74 -7.37
N PHE A 36 -1.71 -5.25 -6.98
CA PHE A 36 -0.49 -6.06 -6.99
C PHE A 36 -0.59 -7.30 -6.08
N LEU A 37 -1.13 -7.14 -4.87
CA LEU A 37 -1.31 -8.26 -3.94
C LEU A 37 -2.32 -9.27 -4.48
N ARG A 38 -3.39 -8.79 -5.13
CA ARG A 38 -4.39 -9.63 -5.77
C ARG A 38 -3.80 -10.42 -6.94
N GLU A 39 -3.09 -9.76 -7.84
CA GLU A 39 -2.45 -10.41 -9.00
C GLU A 39 -1.43 -11.46 -8.54
N SER A 40 -0.64 -11.12 -7.52
CA SER A 40 0.30 -12.07 -6.90
C SER A 40 -0.42 -13.28 -6.31
N ALA A 41 -1.56 -13.07 -5.63
CA ALA A 41 -2.36 -14.15 -5.08
C ALA A 41 -2.97 -15.04 -6.16
N GLU A 42 -3.49 -14.45 -7.24
CA GLU A 42 -4.03 -15.18 -8.38
C GLU A 42 -2.93 -16.05 -9.04
N ALA A 43 -1.72 -15.52 -9.21
CA ALA A 43 -0.58 -16.27 -9.74
C ALA A 43 -0.21 -17.48 -8.87
N VAL A 44 -0.19 -17.32 -7.54
CA VAL A 44 0.07 -18.41 -6.59
C VAL A 44 -1.03 -19.46 -6.65
N ILE A 45 -2.30 -19.04 -6.69
CA ILE A 45 -3.44 -19.96 -6.79
C ILE A 45 -3.34 -20.75 -8.09
N THR A 46 -3.11 -20.10 -9.23
CA THR A 46 -2.96 -20.77 -10.53
C THR A 46 -1.81 -21.77 -10.51
N PHE A 47 -0.66 -21.42 -9.94
CA PHE A 47 0.47 -22.34 -9.79
C PHE A 47 0.08 -23.59 -9.00
N VAL A 48 -0.53 -23.40 -7.82
CA VAL A 48 -0.98 -24.50 -6.96
C VAL A 48 -2.01 -25.36 -7.69
N SER A 49 -3.04 -24.77 -8.29
CA SER A 49 -4.05 -25.51 -9.05
C SER A 49 -3.44 -26.34 -10.18
N ASN A 50 -2.47 -25.80 -10.92
CA ASN A 50 -1.79 -26.53 -11.99
C ASN A 50 -0.97 -27.72 -11.48
N VAL A 51 -0.31 -27.57 -10.33
CA VAL A 51 0.49 -28.65 -9.72
C VAL A 51 -0.39 -29.76 -9.16
N PHE A 52 -1.52 -29.43 -8.55
CA PHE A 52 -2.36 -30.41 -7.84
C PHE A 52 -3.52 -30.97 -8.66
N THR A 53 -3.84 -30.37 -9.81
CA THR A 53 -4.86 -30.88 -10.75
C THR A 53 -4.24 -31.68 -11.91
N SER A 54 -2.90 -31.77 -11.96
CA SER A 54 -2.16 -32.69 -12.83
C SER A 54 -2.07 -34.08 -12.24
#